data_AF-A0A3M1DJD4-F1
#
_entry.id   AF-A0A3M1DJD4-F1
#
_cell.length_a   1.000
_cell.length_b   1.000
_cell.length_c   1.000
_cell.angle_alpha   90.00
_cell.angle_beta   90.00
_cell.angle_gamma   90.00
#
_symmetry.space_group_name_H-M   'P 1'
#
loop_
_entity.id
_entity.type
_entity.pdbx_description
1 polymer ?
#
loop_
_entity_poly.entity_id
_entity_poly.type
_entity_poly.pdbx_seq_one_letter_code
_entity_poly.pdbx_strand_id
1 'polypeptide(L)'
;KEFGHPAMFPEEIPYRLMRLFTYRGDIVVDPFNGAGTNTVVAYRLRRRFIGIDISPEYCRTAYERVCREAAQKPLFEYGETGEMVLPAPYPDPRWIAWESL
;
A
#
# COMPACT_ATOMS: atom_id res chain seq x y z
N LYS A 1 10.35 -18.83 2.05
CA LYS A 1 10.79 -17.66 2.85
C LYS A 1 11.28 -16.61 1.86
N GLU A 2 10.38 -15.83 1.28
CA GLU A 2 10.62 -15.22 -0.04
C GLU A 2 11.23 -13.80 -0.02
N PHE A 3 11.50 -13.20 1.15
CA PHE A 3 12.03 -11.82 1.21
C PHE A 3 13.01 -11.52 2.35
N GLY A 4 13.67 -12.51 2.95
CA GLY A 4 14.68 -12.26 4.00
C GLY A 4 14.16 -11.57 5.28
N HIS A 5 12.87 -11.27 5.38
CA HIS A 5 12.24 -10.65 6.55
C HIS A 5 11.68 -11.76 7.47
N PRO A 6 12.18 -11.91 8.69
CA PRO A 6 11.81 -13.04 9.57
C PRO A 6 10.37 -12.98 10.11
N ALA A 7 9.62 -11.89 9.87
CA ALA A 7 8.32 -11.63 10.52
C ALA A 7 7.32 -10.84 9.63
N MET A 8 7.16 -11.19 8.35
CA MET A 8 6.02 -10.66 7.59
C MET A 8 4.72 -11.39 7.96
N PHE A 9 3.71 -10.64 8.37
CA PHE A 9 2.36 -11.16 8.55
C PHE A 9 1.64 -11.31 7.20
N PRO A 10 0.62 -12.17 7.08
CA PRO A 10 -0.16 -12.32 5.86
C PRO A 10 -0.85 -11.02 5.45
N GLU A 11 -0.85 -10.69 4.16
CA GLU A 11 -1.49 -9.48 3.60
C GLU A 11 -3.02 -9.45 3.82
N GLU A 12 -3.64 -10.59 4.07
CA GLU A 12 -5.09 -10.71 4.34
C GLU A 12 -5.50 -9.98 5.63
N ILE A 13 -4.63 -9.96 6.64
CA ILE A 13 -4.91 -9.31 7.93
C ILE A 13 -5.11 -7.79 7.75
N PRO A 14 -4.13 -7.04 7.22
CA PRO A 14 -4.30 -5.60 7.02
C PRO A 14 -5.35 -5.30 5.97
N TYR A 15 -5.55 -6.17 4.97
CA TYR A 15 -6.60 -5.98 3.96
C TYR A 15 -7.98 -5.89 4.61
N ARG A 16 -8.30 -6.84 5.49
CA ARG A 16 -9.58 -6.85 6.23
C ARG A 16 -9.70 -5.64 7.14
N LEU A 17 -8.67 -5.35 7.93
CA LEU A 17 -8.71 -4.24 8.88
C LEU A 17 -8.88 -2.89 8.17
N MET A 18 -8.12 -2.63 7.11
CA MET A 18 -8.24 -1.39 6.35
C MET A 18 -9.60 -1.28 5.65
N ARG A 19 -10.16 -2.37 5.13
CA ARG A 19 -11.52 -2.38 4.57
C ARG A 19 -12.60 -2.05 5.60
N LEU A 20 -12.42 -2.45 6.86
CA LEU A 20 -13.40 -2.24 7.92
C LEU A 20 -13.31 -0.85 8.56
N PHE A 21 -12.10 -0.29 8.69
CA PHE A 21 -11.86 0.91 9.49
C PHE A 21 -11.46 2.16 8.69
N THR A 22 -11.37 2.07 7.36
CA THR A 22 -10.98 3.21 6.51
C THR A 22 -11.78 3.28 5.23
N TYR A 23 -11.91 4.48 4.67
CA TYR A 23 -12.46 4.73 3.34
C TYR A 23 -11.35 4.92 2.29
N ARG A 24 -11.72 4.88 1.00
CA ARG A 24 -10.81 5.26 -0.08
C ARG A 24 -10.36 6.71 0.14
N GLY A 25 -9.06 6.98 -0.02
CA GLY A 25 -8.47 8.31 0.16
C GLY A 25 -8.03 8.64 1.59
N ASP A 26 -8.40 7.85 2.59
CA ASP A 26 -7.89 8.00 3.97
C ASP A 26 -6.39 7.76 4.04
N ILE A 27 -5.75 8.25 5.11
CA ILE A 27 -4.32 8.08 5.38
C ILE A 27 -4.12 6.97 6.41
N VAL A 28 -3.31 5.96 6.07
CA VAL A 28 -2.88 4.90 6.98
C VAL A 28 -1.43 5.15 7.40
N VAL A 29 -1.17 5.21 8.71
CA VAL A 29 0.19 5.39 9.24
C VAL A 29 0.69 4.08 9.84
N ASP A 30 1.88 3.64 9.41
CA ASP A 30 2.57 2.48 9.96
C ASP A 30 3.96 2.88 10.45
N PRO A 31 4.17 2.98 11.79
CA PRO A 31 5.46 3.37 12.36
C PRO A 31 6.51 2.25 12.37
N PHE A 32 6.16 1.02 11.97
CA PHE A 32 7.05 -0.13 11.91
C PHE A 32 6.84 -0.88 10.59
N ASN A 33 6.98 -0.14 9.49
CA ASN A 33 6.53 -0.54 8.17
C ASN A 33 7.25 -1.79 7.63
N GLY A 34 8.48 -2.05 8.07
CA GLY A 34 9.31 -3.13 7.55
C GLY A 34 9.34 -3.13 6.03
N ALA A 35 9.23 -4.31 5.42
CA ALA A 35 9.17 -4.46 3.96
C ALA A 35 7.86 -3.96 3.30
N GLY A 36 6.99 -3.23 4.02
CA GLY A 36 5.89 -2.47 3.42
C GLY A 36 4.59 -3.21 3.22
N THR A 37 4.29 -4.26 3.98
CA THR A 37 3.03 -5.02 3.81
C THR A 37 1.79 -4.14 3.95
N ASN A 38 1.71 -3.32 5.00
CA ASN A 38 0.58 -2.39 5.20
C ASN A 38 0.52 -1.35 4.09
N THR A 39 1.66 -0.79 3.73
CA THR A 39 1.81 0.20 2.67
C THR A 39 1.33 -0.32 1.29
N VAL A 40 1.70 -1.53 0.90
CA VAL A 40 1.25 -2.17 -0.34
C VAL A 40 -0.26 -2.38 -0.34
N VAL A 41 -0.81 -2.88 0.77
CA VAL A 41 -2.24 -3.12 0.92
C VAL A 41 -3.02 -1.80 0.90
N ALA A 42 -2.54 -0.76 1.58
CA ALA A 42 -3.12 0.57 1.55
C ALA A 42 -3.14 1.13 0.12
N TYR A 43 -2.04 1.01 -0.63
CA TYR A 43 -1.95 1.42 -2.02
C TYR A 43 -2.99 0.71 -2.91
N ARG A 44 -3.07 -0.62 -2.83
CA ARG A 44 -4.07 -1.42 -3.58
C ARG A 44 -5.50 -1.03 -3.24
N LEU A 45 -5.74 -0.72 -1.97
CA LEU A 45 -7.03 -0.27 -1.46
C LEU A 45 -7.31 1.21 -1.75
N ARG A 46 -6.42 1.94 -2.43
CA ARG A 46 -6.58 3.38 -2.75
C ARG A 46 -6.62 4.25 -1.49
N ARG A 47 -5.85 3.88 -0.47
CA ARG A 47 -5.58 4.72 0.70
C ARG A 47 -4.22 5.38 0.52
N ARG A 48 -4.11 6.62 0.97
CA ARG A 48 -2.81 7.26 1.21
C ARG A 48 -2.15 6.54 2.38
N PHE A 49 -0.83 6.56 2.45
CA PHE A 49 -0.13 5.88 3.52
C PHE A 49 1.15 6.62 3.90
N ILE A 50 1.61 6.42 5.13
CA ILE A 50 2.90 6.89 5.63
C ILE A 50 3.54 5.69 6.32
N GLY A 51 4.53 5.09 5.66
CA GLY A 51 5.32 4.00 6.21
C GLY A 51 6.65 4.52 6.75
N ILE A 52 6.95 4.25 8.01
CA ILE A 52 8.20 4.63 8.67
C ILE A 52 8.89 3.34 9.14
N ASP A 53 10.19 3.24 8.88
CA ASP A 53 11.03 2.19 9.44
C ASP A 53 12.45 2.75 9.66
N ILE A 54 13.18 2.21 10.63
CA ILE A 54 14.56 2.62 10.90
C ILE A 54 15.54 2.05 9.88
N SER A 55 15.19 0.94 9.23
CA SER A 55 16.01 0.28 8.22
C SER A 55 15.79 0.92 6.84
N PRO A 56 16.81 1.59 6.26
CA PRO A 56 16.68 2.17 4.93
C PRO A 56 16.43 1.12 3.83
N GLU A 57 16.93 -0.10 4.03
CA GLU A 57 16.72 -1.21 3.09
C GLU A 57 15.27 -1.70 3.09
N TYR A 58 14.61 -1.69 4.24
CA TYR A 58 13.18 -1.98 4.35
C TYR A 58 12.32 -0.89 3.72
N CYS A 59 12.66 0.39 3.96
CA CYS A 59 12.01 1.51 3.28
C CYS A 59 12.14 1.42 1.75
N ARG A 60 13.33 1.08 1.24
CA ARG A 60 13.56 0.87 -0.21
C ARG A 60 12.74 -0.30 -0.75
N THR A 61 12.75 -1.44 -0.05
CA THR A 61 11.96 -2.61 -0.43
C THR A 61 10.47 -2.30 -0.47
N ALA A 62 9.95 -1.58 0.54
CA ALA A 62 8.56 -1.14 0.58
C ALA A 62 8.21 -0.24 -0.63
N TYR A 63 9.09 0.71 -0.96
CA TYR A 63 8.91 1.60 -2.11
C TYR A 63 8.88 0.84 -3.43
N GLU A 64 9.83 -0.06 -3.66
CA GLU A 64 9.87 -0.88 -4.87
C GLU A 64 8.61 -1.74 -5.04
N ARG A 65 8.09 -2.30 -3.93
CA ARG A 65 6.82 -3.06 -3.95
C ARG A 65 5.65 -2.18 -4.34
N VAL A 66 5.52 -0.97 -3.78
CA VAL A 66 4.45 -0.02 -4.16
C VAL A 66 4.58 0.40 -5.63
N CYS A 67 5.80 0.70 -6.09
CA CYS A 67 6.04 1.04 -7.50
C CYS A 67 5.64 -0.10 -8.45
N ARG A 68 5.86 -1.36 -8.06
CA ARG A 68 5.41 -2.53 -8.84
C ARG A 68 3.89 -2.58 -8.96
N GLU A 69 3.17 -2.34 -7.86
CA GLU A 69 1.70 -2.22 -7.89
C GLU A 69 1.25 -1.04 -8.76
N ALA A 70 1.98 0.07 -8.71
CA ALA A 70 1.71 1.25 -9.52
C ALA A 70 1.93 1.04 -11.02
N ALA A 71 2.77 0.08 -11.41
CA ALA A 71 2.94 -0.31 -12.80
C ALA A 71 1.81 -1.23 -13.30
N GLN A 72 1.09 -1.91 -12.39
CA GLN A 72 0.06 -2.91 -12.73
C GLN A 72 -1.37 -2.40 -12.47
N LYS A 73 -1.65 -1.16 -12.88
CA LYS A 73 -2.97 -0.55 -12.68
C LYS A 73 -4.01 -1.18 -13.63
N PRO A 74 -5.19 -1.56 -13.14
CA PRO A 74 -6.27 -2.00 -14.01
C PRO A 74 -6.74 -0.83 -14.88
N LEU A 75 -7.05 -1.13 -16.14
CA LEU A 75 -7.57 -0.14 -17.10
C LEU A 75 -9.00 0.29 -16.75
N PHE A 76 -9.78 -0.63 -16.19
CA PHE A 76 -11.17 -0.44 -15.79
C PHE A 76 -11.40 -1.01 -14.38
N GLU A 77 -12.34 -0.43 -13.64
CA GLU A 77 -12.89 -1.00 -12.41
C GLU A 77 -14.36 -1.38 -12.60
N TYR A 78 -14.86 -2.29 -11.78
CA TYR A 78 -16.28 -2.61 -11.70
C TYR A 78 -16.83 -2.11 -10.37
N GLY A 79 -17.93 -1.37 -10.43
CA GLY A 79 -18.66 -0.92 -9.23
C GLY A 79 -19.41 -2.05 -8.55
N GLU A 80 -20.04 -1.75 -7.41
CA GLU A 80 -20.78 -2.75 -6.62
C GLU A 80 -21.99 -3.32 -7.38
N THR A 81 -22.50 -2.59 -8.39
CA THR A 81 -23.59 -3.07 -9.26
C THR A 81 -23.10 -3.74 -10.55
N GLY A 82 -21.79 -3.96 -10.70
CA GLY A 82 -21.17 -4.62 -11.86
C GLY A 82 -21.01 -3.72 -13.08
N GLU A 83 -21.25 -2.42 -12.93
CA GLU A 83 -21.05 -1.41 -13.95
C GLU A 83 -19.56 -1.07 -14.10
N MET A 84 -19.11 -0.85 -15.34
CA MET A 84 -17.74 -0.41 -15.61
C MET A 84 -17.59 1.06 -15.20
N VAL A 85 -16.64 1.34 -14.30
CA VAL A 85 -16.32 2.68 -13.81
C VAL A 85 -14.86 3.03 -14.10
N LEU A 86 -14.59 4.32 -14.26
CA LEU A 86 -13.20 4.79 -14.26
C LEU A 86 -12.59 4.50 -12.89
N PRO A 87 -11.37 3.92 -12.84
CA PRO A 87 -10.72 3.64 -11.57
C PRO A 87 -10.50 4.94 -10.81
N ALA A 88 -10.77 4.93 -9.51
CA ALA A 88 -10.37 6.03 -8.63
C ALA A 88 -8.87 6.32 -8.82
N PRO A 89 -8.38 7.55 -8.63
CA PRO A 89 -6.95 7.81 -8.73
C PRO A 89 -6.17 6.97 -7.71
N TYR A 90 -5.04 6.41 -8.11
CA TYR A 90 -4.09 5.81 -7.16
C TYR A 90 -3.37 6.93 -6.42
N PRO A 91 -3.06 6.76 -5.12
CA PRO A 91 -2.16 7.68 -4.43
C PRO A 91 -0.80 7.68 -5.13
N ASP A 92 -0.08 8.79 -5.02
CA ASP A 92 1.29 8.86 -5.52
C ASP A 92 2.16 7.85 -4.74
N PRO A 93 2.95 6.99 -5.40
CA PRO A 93 3.79 6.01 -4.71
C PRO A 93 4.86 6.65 -3.80
N ARG A 94 5.16 7.95 -3.98
CA ARG A 94 6.14 8.71 -3.18
C ARG A 94 5.66 9.10 -1.78
N TRP A 95 4.46 8.67 -1.35
CA TRP A 95 3.96 8.94 0.01
C TRP A 95 4.68 8.14 1.12
N ILE A 96 5.67 7.30 0.77
CA ILE A 96 6.57 6.65 1.74
C ILE A 96 7.54 7.71 2.30
N ALA A 97 7.64 7.83 3.61
CA ALA A 97 8.24 8.98 4.29
C ALA A 97 9.75 9.23 4.03
N TRP A 98 10.06 10.54 3.98
CA TRP A 98 11.27 11.26 4.43
C TRP A 98 12.42 11.63 3.45
N GLU A 99 12.63 11.02 2.29
CA GLU A 99 13.81 11.36 1.44
C GLU A 99 13.60 12.46 0.37
N SER A 100 12.69 13.43 0.54
CA SER A 100 12.49 14.47 -0.49
C SER A 100 12.15 15.87 0.03
N LEU A 101 12.80 16.29 1.11
CA LEU A 101 13.15 17.70 1.33
C LEU A 101 14.66 17.87 1.17
#